data_AF-A0A370ATP3-F1
#
_entry.id   AF-A0A370ATP3-F1
#
_cell.length_a   1.000
_cell.length_b   1.000
_cell.length_c   1.000
_cell.angle_alpha   90.00
_cell.angle_beta   90.00
_cell.angle_gamma   90.00
#
_symmetry.space_group_name_H-M   'P 1'
#
loop_
_entity.id
_entity.type
_entity.pdbx_description
1 polymer ?
#
loop_
_entity_poly.entity_id
_entity_poly.type
_entity_poly.pdbx_seq_one_letter_code
_entity_poly.pdbx_strand_id
1 'polypeptide(L)'
;MISKIKSLIKPPVRDSFQGKTDLESRDEKNFFRMALGIILGTLLVLFFSFMITFFVSVRGAEQTLVPNVTGEYLIDGLINLQEKELYPRIQVRYTEDPLEKDHIISQDPKAGSVVRAGKRIKLTISKGAVVDKVGSYTGLNLSDVKTQLQTLFASYKPLMVIKEPVVFVFDDATAGTILEQEPIADTPLTGLTELIFVVSRGPVGKKYNIDDFTELRWMDAVNRLVRSNQPFVFTLSEDEPGNNSVVLKQVPASGKTVMAGTRINLTISTPKKLARDEGFGMIELTLPDYPVSVDLTVERTETAGRAETIMEMKHPGGRFSMPYREKIGTEITVKIYDEVVKKITVE
;
A
#
# COMPACT_ATOMS: atom_id res chain seq x y z
N MET A 1 -8.65 -96.32 -129.62
CA MET A 1 -10.00 -96.21 -130.23
C MET A 1 -10.98 -96.84 -129.25
N ILE A 2 -11.92 -96.05 -128.68
CA ILE A 2 -13.22 -96.46 -128.07
C ILE A 2 -13.09 -97.26 -126.73
N SER A 3 -13.81 -97.11 -125.61
CA SER A 3 -15.08 -96.51 -125.13
C SER A 3 -15.02 -96.50 -123.58
N LYS A 4 -15.38 -95.44 -122.83
CA LYS A 4 -16.70 -95.17 -122.16
C LYS A 4 -17.33 -96.40 -121.46
N ILE A 5 -17.54 -96.44 -120.13
CA ILE A 5 -18.71 -95.99 -119.30
C ILE A 5 -18.39 -96.40 -117.83
N LYS A 6 -18.29 -95.51 -116.81
CA LYS A 6 -19.29 -94.82 -115.95
C LYS A 6 -19.94 -95.66 -114.81
N SER A 7 -19.61 -95.35 -113.53
CA SER A 7 -20.51 -95.12 -112.37
C SER A 7 -19.65 -94.99 -111.08
N LEU A 8 -19.61 -93.88 -110.32
CA LEU A 8 -20.58 -93.20 -109.43
C LEU A 8 -20.61 -93.72 -107.97
N ILE A 9 -19.70 -93.20 -107.10
CA ILE A 9 -19.97 -92.85 -105.69
C ILE A 9 -19.15 -91.59 -105.32
N LYS A 10 -19.79 -90.59 -104.73
CA LYS A 10 -19.27 -89.27 -104.32
C LYS A 10 -18.33 -89.35 -103.10
N PRO A 11 -17.33 -88.45 -103.01
CA PRO A 11 -17.22 -87.60 -101.82
C PRO A 11 -17.07 -86.12 -102.20
N PRO A 12 -17.64 -85.20 -101.43
CA PRO A 12 -16.96 -83.94 -101.14
C PRO A 12 -16.96 -83.76 -99.60
N VAL A 13 -15.99 -83.16 -98.94
CA VAL A 13 -15.23 -81.95 -99.24
C VAL A 13 -13.87 -82.11 -98.55
N ARG A 14 -12.80 -81.83 -99.30
CA ARG A 14 -11.47 -81.58 -98.74
C ARG A 14 -11.19 -80.11 -99.03
N ASP A 15 -11.29 -79.30 -97.99
CA ASP A 15 -10.88 -77.90 -97.89
C ASP A 15 -11.05 -77.56 -96.40
N SER A 16 -10.19 -76.83 -95.70
CA SER A 16 -8.99 -76.10 -96.05
C SER A 16 -8.50 -75.43 -94.76
N PHE A 17 -7.22 -75.07 -94.72
CA PHE A 17 -6.61 -74.12 -93.77
C PHE A 17 -6.45 -74.51 -92.30
N GLN A 18 -5.25 -75.00 -92.01
CA GLN A 18 -4.38 -74.46 -90.96
C GLN A 18 -4.62 -72.96 -90.69
N GLY A 19 -4.55 -72.59 -89.40
CA GLY A 19 -4.05 -71.29 -89.00
C GLY A 19 -5.04 -70.44 -88.21
N LYS A 20 -4.94 -70.53 -86.87
CA LYS A 20 -5.17 -69.40 -85.96
C LYS A 20 -4.44 -69.65 -84.64
N THR A 21 -3.12 -69.50 -84.70
CA THR A 21 -2.30 -69.03 -83.60
C THR A 21 -1.64 -67.74 -84.11
N ASP A 22 -1.43 -66.76 -83.24
CA ASP A 22 -0.64 -65.52 -83.48
C ASP A 22 -1.40 -64.18 -83.64
N LEU A 23 -2.62 -64.04 -83.11
CA LEU A 23 -3.26 -62.70 -82.97
C LEU A 23 -3.58 -62.26 -81.53
N GLU A 24 -3.47 -63.10 -80.50
CA GLU A 24 -3.73 -62.67 -79.11
C GLU A 24 -2.47 -62.29 -78.29
N SER A 25 -1.26 -62.66 -78.71
CA SER A 25 -0.05 -62.49 -77.88
C SER A 25 0.66 -61.13 -77.99
N ARG A 26 0.22 -60.26 -78.91
CA ARG A 26 0.81 -58.92 -79.13
C ARG A 26 0.18 -57.82 -78.28
N ASP A 27 -1.10 -57.94 -77.91
CA ASP A 27 -1.81 -56.94 -77.08
C ASP A 27 -1.55 -57.15 -75.58
N GLU A 28 -1.46 -58.39 -75.09
CA GLU A 28 -1.12 -58.66 -73.68
C GLU A 28 0.26 -58.10 -73.28
N LYS A 29 1.24 -58.17 -74.17
CA LYS A 29 2.60 -57.67 -73.89
C LYS A 29 2.65 -56.15 -73.75
N ASN A 30 1.84 -55.43 -74.52
CA ASN A 30 1.77 -53.97 -74.46
C ASN A 30 0.89 -53.51 -73.28
N PHE A 31 -0.21 -54.21 -73.00
CA PHE A 31 -1.03 -54.00 -71.81
C PHE A 31 -0.25 -54.26 -70.51
N PHE A 32 0.55 -55.34 -70.47
CA PHE A 32 1.40 -55.66 -69.31
C PHE A 32 2.51 -54.64 -69.09
N ARG A 33 3.14 -54.12 -70.17
CA ARG A 33 4.12 -53.03 -70.09
C ARG A 33 3.50 -51.71 -69.62
N MET A 34 2.30 -51.40 -70.07
CA MET A 34 1.56 -50.21 -69.66
C MET A 34 1.07 -50.32 -68.20
N ALA A 35 0.51 -51.45 -67.81
CA ALA A 35 0.11 -51.74 -66.43
C ALA A 35 1.30 -51.75 -65.47
N LEU A 36 2.43 -52.34 -65.86
CA LEU A 36 3.67 -52.33 -65.08
C LEU A 36 4.24 -50.91 -64.95
N GLY A 37 4.17 -50.11 -66.01
CA GLY A 37 4.57 -48.70 -65.97
C GLY A 37 3.69 -47.86 -65.03
N ILE A 38 2.38 -48.09 -65.03
CA ILE A 38 1.45 -47.45 -64.08
C ILE A 38 1.76 -47.90 -62.66
N ILE A 39 1.87 -49.20 -62.39
CA ILE A 39 2.20 -49.73 -61.05
C ILE A 39 3.52 -49.17 -60.53
N LEU A 40 4.55 -49.12 -61.38
CA LEU A 40 5.85 -48.55 -61.03
C LEU A 40 5.77 -47.04 -60.79
N GLY A 41 4.96 -46.32 -61.59
CA GLY A 41 4.67 -44.90 -61.39
C GLY A 41 3.95 -44.63 -60.07
N THR A 42 2.93 -45.41 -59.72
CA THR A 42 2.20 -45.29 -58.45
C THR A 42 3.11 -45.61 -57.27
N LEU A 43 3.95 -46.64 -57.39
CA LEU A 43 4.96 -46.98 -56.38
C LEU A 43 5.98 -45.85 -56.20
N LEU A 44 6.42 -45.20 -57.28
CA LEU A 44 7.30 -44.04 -57.19
C LEU A 44 6.63 -42.86 -56.49
N VAL A 45 5.38 -42.54 -56.82
CA VAL A 45 4.63 -41.44 -56.16
C VAL A 45 4.44 -41.75 -54.67
N LEU A 46 4.09 -42.98 -54.31
CA LEU A 46 3.96 -43.40 -52.92
C LEU A 46 5.31 -43.37 -52.18
N PHE A 47 6.40 -43.76 -52.85
CA PHE A 47 7.74 -43.69 -52.30
C PHE A 47 8.17 -42.24 -52.03
N PHE A 48 7.97 -41.32 -52.97
CA PHE A 48 8.27 -39.90 -52.77
C PHE A 48 7.36 -39.25 -51.72
N SER A 49 6.07 -39.58 -51.71
CA SER A 49 5.12 -39.11 -50.68
C SER A 49 5.52 -39.59 -49.29
N PHE A 50 5.89 -40.87 -49.16
CA PHE A 50 6.41 -41.45 -47.92
C PHE A 50 7.71 -40.77 -47.53
N MET A 51 8.63 -40.55 -48.47
CA MET A 51 9.92 -39.93 -48.20
C MET A 51 9.77 -38.48 -47.74
N ILE A 52 8.89 -37.69 -48.36
CA ILE A 52 8.57 -36.33 -47.91
C ILE A 52 7.97 -36.37 -46.49
N THR A 53 6.97 -37.21 -46.27
CA THR A 53 6.30 -37.32 -44.95
C THR A 53 7.28 -37.81 -43.88
N PHE A 54 8.15 -38.76 -44.22
CA PHE A 54 9.20 -39.30 -43.36
C PHE A 54 10.23 -38.24 -43.01
N PHE A 55 10.75 -37.48 -43.98
CA PHE A 55 11.69 -36.40 -43.70
C PHE A 55 11.08 -35.24 -42.92
N VAL A 56 9.81 -34.90 -43.18
CA VAL A 56 9.06 -33.92 -42.38
C VAL A 56 8.82 -34.42 -40.95
N SER A 57 8.55 -35.72 -40.78
CA SER A 57 8.33 -36.32 -39.46
C SER A 57 9.62 -36.59 -38.67
N VAL A 58 10.75 -36.81 -39.35
CA VAL A 58 12.06 -37.13 -38.74
C VAL A 58 12.87 -35.88 -38.42
N ARG A 59 12.62 -34.75 -39.09
CA ARG A 59 13.03 -33.43 -38.58
C ARG A 59 12.28 -33.19 -37.26
N GLY A 60 12.88 -33.63 -36.15
CA GLY A 60 12.37 -33.39 -34.81
C GLY A 60 12.07 -31.91 -34.63
N ALA A 61 11.07 -31.60 -33.79
CA ALA A 61 10.67 -30.22 -33.51
C ALA A 61 11.90 -29.34 -33.26
N GLU A 62 12.02 -28.25 -34.02
CA GLU A 62 13.15 -27.32 -33.92
C GLU A 62 13.34 -26.93 -32.46
N GLN A 63 14.57 -27.07 -31.97
CA GLN A 63 14.92 -26.75 -30.60
C GLN A 63 15.66 -25.42 -30.59
N THR A 64 15.38 -24.62 -29.58
CA THR A 64 15.94 -23.29 -29.39
C THR A 64 16.38 -23.11 -27.94
N LEU A 65 17.35 -22.23 -27.74
CA LEU A 65 17.80 -21.84 -26.40
C LEU A 65 16.90 -20.73 -25.88
N VAL A 66 16.47 -20.87 -24.62
CA VAL A 66 15.75 -19.81 -23.93
C VAL A 66 16.72 -18.65 -23.67
N PRO A 67 16.46 -17.44 -24.19
CA PRO A 67 17.30 -16.27 -23.94
C PRO A 67 17.22 -15.85 -22.47
N ASN A 68 18.21 -15.10 -22.00
CA ASN A 68 18.13 -14.44 -20.71
C ASN A 68 17.38 -13.13 -20.86
N VAL A 69 16.16 -13.07 -20.35
CA VAL A 69 15.31 -11.86 -20.36
C VAL A 69 15.04 -11.35 -18.95
N THR A 70 15.69 -11.93 -17.94
CA THR A 70 15.53 -11.50 -16.54
C THR A 70 16.28 -10.19 -16.31
N GLY A 71 15.61 -9.20 -15.71
CA GLY A 71 16.12 -7.85 -15.50
C GLY A 71 15.87 -6.87 -16.65
N GLU A 72 15.51 -7.38 -17.83
CA GLU A 72 15.16 -6.56 -18.99
C GLU A 72 13.78 -5.91 -18.83
N TYR A 73 13.57 -4.82 -19.56
CA TYR A 73 12.25 -4.22 -19.72
C TYR A 73 11.35 -5.19 -20.50
N LEU A 74 10.05 -5.21 -20.19
CA LEU A 74 9.11 -6.15 -20.80
C LEU A 74 9.22 -6.18 -22.33
N ILE A 75 9.27 -5.01 -22.98
CA ILE A 75 9.28 -4.90 -24.44
C ILE A 75 10.52 -5.57 -25.03
N ASP A 76 11.70 -5.34 -24.45
CA ASP A 76 12.96 -5.91 -24.93
C ASP A 76 12.97 -7.44 -24.76
N GLY A 77 12.50 -7.92 -23.61
CA GLY A 77 12.38 -9.35 -23.34
C GLY A 77 11.39 -10.04 -24.30
N LEU A 78 10.31 -9.37 -24.70
CA LEU A 78 9.36 -9.89 -25.69
C LEU A 78 10.00 -10.02 -27.08
N ILE A 79 10.81 -9.04 -27.50
CA ILE A 79 11.55 -9.09 -28.77
C ILE A 79 12.54 -10.26 -28.76
N ASN A 80 13.32 -10.41 -27.68
CA ASN A 80 14.27 -11.50 -27.51
C ASN A 80 13.61 -12.88 -27.57
N LEU A 81 12.41 -13.04 -26.99
CA LEU A 81 11.66 -14.29 -27.10
C LEU A 81 11.13 -14.53 -28.51
N GLN A 82 10.64 -13.49 -29.18
CA GLN A 82 10.12 -13.58 -30.54
C GLN A 82 11.21 -14.02 -31.54
N GLU A 83 12.43 -13.49 -31.42
CA GLU A 83 13.59 -13.91 -32.23
C GLU A 83 13.94 -15.40 -32.08
N LYS A 84 13.57 -16.01 -30.97
CA LYS A 84 13.76 -17.44 -30.69
C LYS A 84 12.51 -18.27 -30.93
N GLU A 85 11.47 -17.68 -31.54
CA GLU A 85 10.16 -18.31 -31.76
C GLU A 85 9.52 -18.84 -30.46
N LEU A 86 9.77 -18.16 -29.33
CA LEU A 86 9.22 -18.50 -28.03
C LEU A 86 8.04 -17.59 -27.70
N TYR A 87 7.01 -18.15 -27.07
CA TYR A 87 5.80 -17.39 -26.74
C TYR A 87 5.78 -16.98 -25.26
N PRO A 88 5.53 -15.71 -24.93
CA PRO A 88 5.44 -15.28 -23.54
C PRO A 88 4.14 -15.74 -22.88
N ARG A 89 4.20 -16.04 -21.58
CA ARG A 89 3.06 -16.14 -20.68
C ARG A 89 3.29 -15.23 -19.49
N ILE A 90 2.56 -14.12 -19.46
CA ILE A 90 2.79 -13.04 -18.50
C ILE A 90 2.03 -13.30 -17.19
N GLN A 91 2.73 -13.14 -16.07
CA GLN A 91 2.19 -13.00 -14.73
C GLN A 91 2.74 -11.70 -14.13
N VAL A 92 1.94 -10.96 -13.36
CA VAL A 92 2.37 -9.69 -12.78
C VAL A 92 2.29 -9.76 -11.25
N ARG A 93 3.27 -9.18 -10.56
CA ARG A 93 3.35 -9.19 -9.08
C ARG A 93 3.95 -7.87 -8.58
N TYR A 94 3.50 -7.37 -7.42
CA TYR A 94 4.15 -6.24 -6.75
C TYR A 94 5.51 -6.65 -6.18
N THR A 95 6.49 -5.75 -6.25
CA THR A 95 7.80 -5.92 -5.59
C THR A 95 7.98 -4.84 -4.53
N GLU A 96 9.15 -4.82 -3.87
CA GLU A 96 9.46 -3.81 -2.86
C GLU A 96 10.04 -2.53 -3.49
N ASP A 97 10.56 -2.61 -4.70
CA ASP A 97 11.23 -1.51 -5.38
C ASP A 97 10.31 -0.88 -6.45
N PRO A 98 9.94 0.40 -6.32
CA PRO A 98 9.21 1.14 -7.35
C PRO A 98 9.92 1.14 -8.72
N LEU A 99 11.25 1.09 -8.74
CA LEU A 99 12.07 1.20 -9.95
C LEU A 99 12.01 -0.06 -10.83
N GLU A 100 11.61 -1.20 -10.29
CA GLU A 100 11.48 -2.45 -11.05
C GLU A 100 10.21 -2.51 -11.90
N LYS A 101 9.34 -1.49 -11.85
CA LYS A 101 8.08 -1.48 -12.59
C LYS A 101 8.30 -1.75 -14.08
N ASP A 102 7.53 -2.71 -14.61
CA ASP A 102 7.59 -3.19 -15.99
C ASP A 102 8.87 -3.98 -16.36
N HIS A 103 9.74 -4.30 -15.39
CA HIS A 103 10.87 -5.21 -15.58
C HIS A 103 10.47 -6.67 -15.33
N ILE A 104 11.14 -7.59 -16.02
CA ILE A 104 10.99 -9.03 -15.85
C ILE A 104 11.80 -9.48 -14.63
N ILE A 105 11.12 -9.88 -13.55
CA ILE A 105 11.77 -10.32 -12.31
C ILE A 105 12.11 -11.81 -12.28
N SER A 106 11.41 -12.61 -13.08
CA SER A 106 11.77 -14.02 -13.25
C SER A 106 11.22 -14.58 -14.54
N GLN A 107 11.93 -15.58 -15.07
CA GLN A 107 11.50 -16.39 -16.19
C GLN A 107 11.52 -17.88 -15.83
N ASP A 108 10.63 -18.64 -16.46
CA ASP A 108 10.61 -20.09 -16.40
C ASP A 108 10.18 -20.66 -17.77
N PRO A 109 10.98 -21.54 -18.42
CA PRO A 109 12.28 -22.09 -18.00
C PRO A 109 13.42 -21.07 -17.85
N LYS A 110 14.45 -21.44 -17.09
CA LYS A 110 15.65 -20.61 -16.88
C LYS A 110 16.40 -20.36 -18.19
N ALA A 111 17.11 -19.24 -18.26
CA ALA A 111 17.99 -18.91 -19.38
C ALA A 111 18.96 -20.06 -19.71
N GLY A 112 19.23 -20.27 -21.00
CA GLY A 112 20.09 -21.35 -21.50
C GLY A 112 19.41 -22.73 -21.53
N SER A 113 18.17 -22.87 -21.06
CA SER A 113 17.40 -24.12 -21.21
C SER A 113 17.14 -24.40 -22.69
N VAL A 114 17.24 -25.67 -23.09
CA VAL A 114 16.86 -26.11 -24.44
C VAL A 114 15.38 -26.47 -24.44
N VAL A 115 14.61 -25.84 -25.33
CA VAL A 115 13.16 -26.07 -25.45
C VAL A 115 12.77 -26.21 -26.91
N ARG A 116 11.58 -26.76 -27.16
CA ARG A 116 10.99 -26.78 -28.50
C ARG A 116 10.61 -25.34 -28.89
N ALA A 117 10.85 -24.96 -30.14
CA ALA A 117 10.30 -23.76 -30.74
C ALA A 117 8.78 -23.74 -30.54
N GLY A 118 8.22 -22.55 -30.30
CA GLY A 118 6.84 -22.36 -29.92
C GLY A 118 6.49 -22.73 -28.48
N LYS A 119 7.47 -23.08 -27.62
CA LYS A 119 7.19 -23.28 -26.19
C LYS A 119 6.82 -21.96 -25.52
N ARG A 120 5.88 -22.02 -24.58
CA ARG A 120 5.51 -20.89 -23.73
C ARG A 120 6.52 -20.71 -22.59
N ILE A 121 7.06 -19.51 -22.47
CA ILE A 121 7.96 -19.08 -21.39
C ILE A 121 7.15 -18.23 -20.42
N LYS A 122 7.06 -18.67 -19.17
CA LYS A 122 6.40 -17.91 -18.11
C LYS A 122 7.32 -16.76 -17.69
N LEU A 123 6.82 -15.54 -17.80
CA LEU A 123 7.49 -14.33 -17.33
C LEU A 123 6.71 -13.78 -16.14
N THR A 124 7.41 -13.51 -15.05
CA THR A 124 6.86 -12.70 -13.96
C THR A 124 7.41 -11.29 -14.10
N ILE A 125 6.50 -10.31 -14.15
CA ILE A 125 6.80 -8.90 -14.32
C ILE A 125 6.50 -8.17 -13.01
N SER A 126 7.35 -7.22 -12.64
CA SER A 126 7.08 -6.36 -11.49
C SER A 126 6.05 -5.27 -11.82
N LYS A 127 5.06 -5.12 -10.94
CA LYS A 127 4.15 -3.95 -10.91
C LYS A 127 4.79 -2.72 -10.25
N GLY A 128 6.05 -2.81 -9.83
CA GLY A 128 6.66 -1.89 -8.88
C GLY A 128 6.17 -2.14 -7.45
N ALA A 129 6.50 -1.19 -6.58
CA ALA A 129 5.94 -1.13 -5.24
C ALA A 129 4.42 -0.89 -5.24
N VAL A 130 3.77 -1.20 -4.13
CA VAL A 130 2.33 -0.94 -3.93
C VAL A 130 2.00 0.55 -4.10
N VAL A 131 2.98 1.42 -3.83
CA VAL A 131 2.90 2.86 -4.07
C VAL A 131 4.18 3.31 -4.77
N ASP A 132 4.02 3.99 -5.90
CA ASP A 132 5.12 4.48 -6.75
C ASP A 132 5.23 6.01 -6.78
N LYS A 133 4.30 6.73 -6.12
CA LYS A 133 4.26 8.20 -6.05
C LYS A 133 3.80 8.72 -4.70
N VAL A 134 4.18 9.95 -4.38
CA VAL A 134 3.70 10.67 -3.19
C VAL A 134 2.22 11.04 -3.37
N GLY A 135 1.39 10.72 -2.36
CA GLY A 135 -0.02 11.09 -2.33
C GLY A 135 -0.26 12.58 -2.03
N SER A 136 -1.49 13.03 -2.26
CA SER A 136 -1.96 14.34 -1.80
C SER A 136 -2.49 14.22 -0.37
N TYR A 137 -1.76 14.81 0.57
CA TYR A 137 -2.08 14.87 2.00
C TYR A 137 -2.53 16.26 2.46
N THR A 138 -2.31 17.30 1.65
CA THR A 138 -2.86 18.64 1.90
C THR A 138 -4.38 18.59 2.09
N GLY A 139 -4.88 19.26 3.14
CA GLY A 139 -6.28 19.29 3.53
C GLY A 139 -6.73 18.10 4.39
N LEU A 140 -5.91 17.07 4.57
CA LEU A 140 -6.20 15.95 5.47
C LEU A 140 -5.73 16.23 6.90
N ASN A 141 -6.28 15.50 7.86
CA ASN A 141 -5.79 15.55 9.24
C ASN A 141 -4.48 14.74 9.38
N LEU A 142 -3.50 15.29 10.08
CA LEU A 142 -2.21 14.64 10.34
C LEU A 142 -2.37 13.26 11.02
N SER A 143 -3.33 13.09 11.94
CA SER A 143 -3.57 11.81 12.60
C SER A 143 -4.00 10.73 11.61
N ASP A 144 -4.91 11.10 10.71
CA ASP A 144 -5.48 10.19 9.72
C ASP A 144 -4.40 9.77 8.71
N VAL A 145 -3.56 10.71 8.28
CA VAL A 145 -2.41 10.42 7.41
C VAL A 145 -1.41 9.50 8.10
N LYS A 146 -1.13 9.69 9.40
CA LYS A 146 -0.29 8.77 10.19
C LYS A 146 -0.85 7.35 10.15
N THR A 147 -2.15 7.18 10.43
CA THR A 147 -2.81 5.86 10.39
C THR A 147 -2.83 5.27 8.98
N GLN A 148 -3.06 6.09 7.96
CA GLN A 148 -3.06 5.66 6.56
C GLN A 148 -1.70 5.12 6.15
N LEU A 149 -0.61 5.83 6.45
CA LEU A 149 0.76 5.39 6.14
C LEU A 149 1.13 4.12 6.90
N GLN A 150 0.77 4.01 8.18
CA GLN A 150 0.96 2.80 8.97
C GLN A 150 0.24 1.59 8.36
N THR A 151 -1.01 1.78 7.93
CA THR A 151 -1.81 0.72 7.30
C THR A 151 -1.23 0.31 5.95
N LEU A 152 -0.81 1.28 5.13
CA LEU A 152 -0.24 1.05 3.81
C LEU A 152 1.05 0.24 3.86
N PHE A 153 1.91 0.51 4.84
CA PHE A 153 3.21 -0.16 5.02
C PHE A 153 3.19 -1.25 6.10
N ALA A 154 2.00 -1.74 6.50
CA ALA A 154 1.89 -2.81 7.49
C ALA A 154 2.47 -4.16 7.00
N SER A 155 2.47 -4.39 5.68
CA SER A 155 2.93 -5.63 5.05
C SER A 155 4.10 -5.44 4.08
N TYR A 156 4.59 -4.20 3.93
CA TYR A 156 5.60 -3.82 2.94
C TYR A 156 6.65 -2.91 3.58
N LYS A 157 7.85 -2.87 2.99
CA LYS A 157 8.89 -1.92 3.42
C LYS A 157 8.36 -0.48 3.32
N PRO A 158 8.52 0.36 4.36
CA PRO A 158 8.07 1.74 4.31
C PRO A 158 8.85 2.51 3.26
N LEU A 159 8.12 3.13 2.33
CA LEU A 159 8.68 4.03 1.32
C LEU A 159 8.45 5.51 1.64
N MET A 160 7.56 5.81 2.59
CA MET A 160 7.31 7.16 3.06
C MET A 160 7.30 7.18 4.59
N VAL A 161 7.90 8.21 5.18
CA VAL A 161 7.88 8.47 6.62
C VAL A 161 7.65 9.95 6.87
N ILE A 162 6.87 10.29 7.88
CA ILE A 162 6.67 11.69 8.27
C ILE A 162 7.92 12.16 9.01
N LYS A 163 8.49 13.28 8.59
CA LYS A 163 9.61 13.93 9.27
C LYS A 163 9.12 14.58 10.56
N GLU A 164 9.75 14.22 11.68
CA GLU A 164 9.52 14.83 12.98
C GLU A 164 10.68 15.76 13.36
N PRO A 165 10.44 16.91 14.01
CA PRO A 165 9.14 17.42 14.43
C PRO A 165 8.36 18.06 13.27
N VAL A 166 7.03 17.90 13.29
CA VAL A 166 6.13 18.59 12.36
C VAL A 166 6.05 20.09 12.67
N VAL A 167 6.00 20.93 11.63
CA VAL A 167 5.88 22.38 11.78
C VAL A 167 4.43 22.77 11.95
N PHE A 168 4.12 23.57 12.98
CA PHE A 168 2.77 23.99 13.29
C PHE A 168 2.63 25.52 13.22
N VAL A 169 1.62 25.98 12.49
CA VAL A 169 1.31 27.41 12.32
C VAL A 169 -0.17 27.69 12.61
N PHE A 170 -0.50 28.91 13.00
CA PHE A 170 -1.90 29.30 13.11
C PHE A 170 -2.48 29.58 11.73
N ASP A 171 -3.65 29.02 11.46
CA ASP A 171 -4.35 29.14 10.17
C ASP A 171 -5.85 28.93 10.40
N ASP A 172 -6.72 29.52 9.56
CA ASP A 172 -8.16 29.41 9.72
C ASP A 172 -8.71 27.97 9.53
N ALA A 173 -7.93 27.07 8.91
CA ALA A 173 -8.24 25.65 8.84
C ALA A 173 -8.34 25.01 10.23
N THR A 174 -9.09 23.91 10.34
CA THR A 174 -9.23 23.17 11.60
C THR A 174 -7.88 22.66 12.11
N ALA A 175 -7.71 22.64 13.43
CA ALA A 175 -6.47 22.17 14.05
C ALA A 175 -6.15 20.72 13.64
N GLY A 176 -4.89 20.46 13.30
CA GLY A 176 -4.42 19.18 12.78
C GLY A 176 -4.48 19.04 11.25
N THR A 177 -5.06 20.01 10.53
CA THR A 177 -5.11 19.99 9.06
C THR A 177 -3.75 20.30 8.44
N ILE A 178 -3.30 19.45 7.52
CA ILE A 178 -2.07 19.68 6.74
C ILE A 178 -2.32 20.82 5.74
N LEU A 179 -1.58 21.90 5.89
CA LEU A 179 -1.65 23.10 5.04
C LEU A 179 -0.70 22.96 3.84
N GLU A 180 0.51 22.47 4.10
CA GLU A 180 1.54 22.30 3.08
C GLU A 180 2.22 20.94 3.25
N GLN A 181 2.65 20.39 2.13
CA GLN A 181 3.42 19.16 2.08
C GLN A 181 4.66 19.31 1.20
N GLU A 182 5.73 18.61 1.56
CA GLU A 182 6.89 18.42 0.72
C GLU A 182 7.41 16.97 0.89
N PRO A 183 7.66 16.21 -0.19
CA PRO A 183 7.45 16.56 -1.59
C PRO A 183 5.96 16.77 -1.98
N ILE A 184 5.75 17.48 -3.08
CA ILE A 184 4.39 17.68 -3.64
C ILE A 184 3.78 16.34 -4.10
N ALA A 185 2.46 16.32 -4.22
CA ALA A 185 1.74 15.17 -4.77
C ALA A 185 2.27 14.76 -6.15
N ASP A 186 2.11 13.48 -6.48
CA ASP A 186 2.58 12.83 -7.72
C ASP A 186 4.10 12.75 -7.90
N THR A 187 4.90 13.23 -6.92
CA THR A 187 6.36 13.04 -6.92
C THR A 187 6.70 11.55 -6.97
N PRO A 188 7.49 11.06 -7.96
CA PRO A 188 7.87 9.65 -8.03
C PRO A 188 8.70 9.21 -6.82
N LEU A 189 8.37 8.03 -6.28
CA LEU A 189 9.14 7.42 -5.20
C LEU A 189 10.26 6.57 -5.80
N THR A 190 11.50 6.92 -5.50
CA THR A 190 12.70 6.14 -5.89
C THR A 190 13.34 5.44 -4.69
N GLY A 191 12.75 5.57 -3.51
CA GLY A 191 13.28 5.05 -2.25
C GLY A 191 12.51 5.62 -1.06
N LEU A 192 13.10 5.50 0.14
CA LEU A 192 12.53 6.08 1.35
C LEU A 192 12.48 7.60 1.22
N THR A 193 11.28 8.16 1.30
CA THR A 193 11.00 9.59 1.15
C THR A 193 10.48 10.15 2.46
N GLU A 194 11.08 11.23 2.95
CA GLU A 194 10.60 11.95 4.12
C GLU A 194 9.51 12.95 3.70
N LEU A 195 8.33 12.86 4.33
CA LEU A 195 7.23 13.79 4.17
C LEU A 195 7.34 14.89 5.22
N ILE A 196 7.53 16.11 4.77
CA ILE A 196 7.53 17.33 5.58
C ILE A 196 6.13 17.93 5.48
N PHE A 197 5.54 18.23 6.63
CA PHE A 197 4.22 18.86 6.70
C PHE A 197 4.27 20.17 7.47
N VAL A 198 3.51 21.15 6.99
CA VAL A 198 3.10 22.32 7.76
C VAL A 198 1.63 22.10 8.15
N VAL A 199 1.32 22.19 9.44
CA VAL A 199 0.02 21.80 9.97
C VAL A 199 -0.62 22.95 10.74
N SER A 200 -1.93 23.11 10.57
CA SER A 200 -2.71 24.13 11.27
C SER A 200 -2.82 23.80 12.77
N ARG A 201 -2.57 24.80 13.61
CA ARG A 201 -2.93 24.82 15.05
C ARG A 201 -4.39 25.19 15.29
N GLY A 202 -5.14 25.45 14.23
CA GLY A 202 -6.43 26.10 14.27
C GLY A 202 -6.31 27.62 14.11
N PRO A 203 -7.46 28.30 13.94
CA PRO A 203 -7.50 29.74 13.76
C PRO A 203 -6.80 30.43 14.92
N VAL A 204 -6.13 31.55 14.63
CA VAL A 204 -5.68 32.48 15.67
C VAL A 204 -6.92 32.83 16.46
N GLY A 205 -7.07 32.24 17.65
CA GLY A 205 -8.34 32.29 18.35
C GLY A 205 -8.74 33.75 18.57
N LYS A 206 -10.05 34.00 18.58
CA LYS A 206 -10.61 35.33 18.81
C LYS A 206 -9.87 35.98 19.98
N LYS A 207 -9.53 37.26 19.83
CA LYS A 207 -8.92 38.01 20.92
C LYS A 207 -9.92 38.09 22.07
N TYR A 208 -9.50 37.75 23.27
CA TYR A 208 -10.32 37.86 24.48
C TYR A 208 -9.73 38.88 25.43
N ASN A 209 -10.59 39.59 26.15
CA ASN A 209 -10.17 40.43 27.26
C ASN A 209 -9.93 39.53 28.47
N ILE A 210 -8.80 39.75 29.14
CA ILE A 210 -8.47 39.06 30.38
C ILE A 210 -9.38 39.58 31.48
N ASP A 211 -10.16 38.69 32.08
CA ASP A 211 -10.93 38.98 33.27
C ASP A 211 -10.02 39.28 34.46
N ASP A 212 -10.57 39.96 35.46
CA ASP A 212 -9.92 40.12 36.74
C ASP A 212 -10.17 38.90 37.63
N PHE A 213 -9.08 38.22 37.97
CA PHE A 213 -9.04 37.08 38.88
C PHE A 213 -8.48 37.45 40.24
N THR A 214 -7.96 38.68 40.42
CA THR A 214 -7.43 39.12 41.71
C THR A 214 -8.52 39.10 42.78
N GLU A 215 -8.11 38.81 44.02
CA GLU A 215 -8.99 38.64 45.19
C GLU A 215 -9.98 37.47 45.14
N LEU A 216 -10.13 36.79 43.99
CA LEU A 216 -10.93 35.57 43.90
C LEU A 216 -10.25 34.42 44.65
N ARG A 217 -11.06 33.53 45.22
CA ARG A 217 -10.55 32.24 45.69
C ARG A 217 -10.03 31.43 44.51
N TRP A 218 -8.95 30.69 44.70
CA TRP A 218 -8.35 29.90 43.62
C TRP A 218 -9.35 28.96 42.94
N MET A 219 -10.30 28.37 43.68
CA MET A 219 -11.32 27.48 43.14
C MET A 219 -12.29 28.22 42.19
N ASP A 220 -12.68 29.45 42.57
CA ASP A 220 -13.54 30.29 41.73
C ASP A 220 -12.80 30.74 40.46
N ALA A 221 -11.50 31.03 40.58
CA ALA A 221 -10.65 31.35 39.44
C ALA A 221 -10.52 30.16 38.49
N VAL A 222 -10.25 28.94 39.00
CA VAL A 222 -10.19 27.71 38.20
C VAL A 222 -11.52 27.48 37.47
N ASN A 223 -12.66 27.59 38.16
CA ASN A 223 -13.98 27.40 37.54
C ASN A 223 -14.22 28.37 36.38
N ARG A 224 -13.80 29.63 36.49
CA ARG A 224 -13.91 30.62 35.40
C ARG A 224 -12.96 30.30 34.25
N LEU A 225 -11.70 29.97 34.56
CA LEU A 225 -10.69 29.63 33.56
C LEU A 225 -11.09 28.41 32.74
N VAL A 226 -11.59 27.37 33.40
CA VAL A 226 -12.11 26.15 32.77
C VAL A 226 -13.29 26.45 31.85
N ARG A 227 -14.28 27.23 32.31
CA ARG A 227 -15.44 27.64 31.48
C ARG A 227 -15.04 28.43 30.24
N SER A 228 -14.00 29.26 30.36
CA SER A 228 -13.45 30.04 29.25
C SER A 228 -12.40 29.29 28.42
N ASN A 229 -12.08 28.05 28.82
CA ASN A 229 -11.03 27.20 28.25
C ASN A 229 -9.67 27.93 28.07
N GLN A 230 -9.28 28.72 29.09
CA GLN A 230 -8.02 29.45 29.08
C GLN A 230 -6.95 28.68 29.85
N PRO A 231 -5.80 28.35 29.24
CA PRO A 231 -4.70 27.67 29.91
C PRO A 231 -4.16 28.52 31.07
N PHE A 232 -3.82 27.88 32.19
CA PHE A 232 -3.36 28.59 33.38
C PHE A 232 -2.23 27.87 34.11
N VAL A 233 -1.49 28.64 34.91
CA VAL A 233 -0.47 28.14 35.83
C VAL A 233 -0.59 28.91 37.14
N PHE A 234 -0.82 28.20 38.24
CA PHE A 234 -0.76 28.76 39.57
C PHE A 234 0.64 28.68 40.18
N THR A 235 1.01 29.70 40.95
CA THR A 235 2.19 29.69 41.82
C THR A 235 1.82 30.15 43.22
N LEU A 236 2.54 29.69 44.24
CA LEU A 236 2.37 30.16 45.61
C LEU A 236 3.24 31.40 45.85
N SER A 237 2.70 32.35 46.62
CA SER A 237 3.48 33.45 47.18
C SER A 237 4.24 32.96 48.41
N GLU A 238 5.54 33.23 48.45
CA GLU A 238 6.41 32.92 49.60
C GLU A 238 6.23 33.91 50.76
N ASP A 239 5.76 35.13 50.47
CA ASP A 239 5.79 36.26 51.40
C ASP A 239 4.44 36.57 52.07
N GLU A 240 3.33 36.07 51.53
CA GLU A 240 1.98 36.49 51.95
C GLU A 240 1.08 35.30 52.33
N PRO A 241 1.11 34.86 53.61
CA PRO A 241 0.11 33.93 54.13
C PRO A 241 -1.25 34.63 54.23
N GLY A 242 -2.21 34.14 53.45
CA GLY A 242 -3.53 34.73 53.30
C GLY A 242 -4.62 33.85 53.91
N ASN A 243 -5.74 34.49 54.25
CA ASN A 243 -6.97 33.75 54.53
C ASN A 243 -7.58 33.31 53.18
N ASN A 244 -7.89 32.03 53.05
CA ASN A 244 -8.65 31.44 51.93
C ASN A 244 -7.95 31.32 50.57
N SER A 245 -6.61 31.41 50.50
CA SER A 245 -5.84 31.11 49.28
C SER A 245 -6.36 31.86 48.04
N VAL A 246 -6.40 33.19 48.15
CA VAL A 246 -6.88 34.07 47.08
C VAL A 246 -5.78 34.39 46.08
N VAL A 247 -6.16 34.78 44.86
CA VAL A 247 -5.25 35.28 43.84
C VAL A 247 -4.75 36.67 44.22
N LEU A 248 -3.44 36.80 44.36
CA LEU A 248 -2.76 38.06 44.67
C LEU A 248 -2.33 38.80 43.40
N LYS A 249 -1.86 38.05 42.41
CA LYS A 249 -1.34 38.61 41.15
C LYS A 249 -1.76 37.75 39.97
N GLN A 250 -1.97 38.39 38.84
CA GLN A 250 -2.19 37.72 37.57
C GLN A 250 -1.32 38.32 36.46
N VAL A 251 -0.90 37.48 35.53
CA VAL A 251 -0.21 37.88 34.30
C VAL A 251 -0.78 37.05 33.15
N PRO A 252 -1.31 37.68 32.08
CA PRO A 252 -1.40 39.12 31.84
C PRO A 252 -2.37 39.87 32.78
N ALA A 253 -2.20 41.18 32.92
CA ALA A 253 -3.07 42.03 33.75
C ALA A 253 -4.51 42.08 33.20
N SER A 254 -5.48 42.31 34.08
CA SER A 254 -6.89 42.43 33.72
C SER A 254 -7.13 43.54 32.69
N GLY A 255 -8.15 43.36 31.84
CA GLY A 255 -8.49 44.28 30.75
C GLY A 255 -7.55 44.26 29.54
N LYS A 256 -6.44 43.49 29.59
CA LYS A 256 -5.59 43.28 28.41
C LYS A 256 -6.27 42.33 27.43
N THR A 257 -6.15 42.65 26.15
CA THR A 257 -6.61 41.79 25.06
C THR A 257 -5.51 40.81 24.68
N VAL A 258 -5.77 39.51 24.82
CA VAL A 258 -4.82 38.43 24.51
C VAL A 258 -5.35 37.51 23.43
N MET A 259 -4.46 36.74 22.81
CA MET A 259 -4.85 35.65 21.90
C MET A 259 -5.39 34.47 22.70
N ALA A 260 -6.38 33.76 22.17
CA ALA A 260 -6.85 32.53 22.78
C ALA A 260 -5.69 31.52 22.94
N GLY A 261 -5.65 30.81 24.06
CA GLY A 261 -4.54 29.90 24.37
C GLY A 261 -3.34 30.59 25.03
N THR A 262 -3.37 31.92 25.20
CA THR A 262 -2.40 32.62 26.06
C THR A 262 -2.54 32.08 27.49
N ARG A 263 -1.42 31.62 28.06
CA ARG A 263 -1.40 31.10 29.41
C ARG A 263 -1.48 32.22 30.44
N ILE A 264 -2.39 32.08 31.40
CA ILE A 264 -2.56 33.01 32.51
C ILE A 264 -1.81 32.47 33.73
N ASN A 265 -0.81 33.23 34.19
CA ASN A 265 -0.07 32.94 35.41
C ASN A 265 -0.76 33.62 36.60
N LEU A 266 -1.16 32.85 37.60
CA LEU A 266 -1.83 33.32 38.80
C LEU A 266 -0.98 33.04 40.03
N THR A 267 -0.63 34.06 40.80
CA THR A 267 0.04 33.88 42.09
C THR A 267 -1.00 33.95 43.19
N ILE A 268 -1.06 32.93 44.04
CA ILE A 268 -2.00 32.83 45.15
C ILE A 268 -1.31 32.90 46.51
N SER A 269 -2.01 33.38 47.52
CA SER A 269 -1.53 33.38 48.91
C SER A 269 -1.47 31.96 49.48
N THR A 270 -0.48 31.67 50.31
CA THR A 270 -0.45 30.40 51.06
C THR A 270 -1.57 30.35 52.09
N PRO A 271 -2.23 29.20 52.30
CA PRO A 271 -3.29 29.07 53.29
C PRO A 271 -2.76 29.28 54.71
N LYS A 272 -3.29 30.28 55.42
CA LYS A 272 -2.90 30.58 56.81
C LYS A 272 -3.34 29.51 57.82
N LYS A 273 -4.39 28.76 57.53
CA LYS A 273 -4.94 27.69 58.38
C LYS A 273 -5.39 26.52 57.52
N LEU A 274 -4.88 25.33 57.82
CA LEU A 274 -5.42 24.06 57.36
C LEU A 274 -6.09 23.32 58.53
N ALA A 275 -7.15 22.58 58.24
CA ALA A 275 -7.66 21.61 59.20
C ALA A 275 -6.65 20.47 59.40
N ARG A 276 -6.74 19.74 60.53
CA ARG A 276 -5.79 18.66 60.85
C ARG A 276 -5.89 17.47 59.89
N ASP A 277 -7.02 17.33 59.23
CA ASP A 277 -7.36 16.28 58.28
C ASP A 277 -7.31 16.77 56.83
N GLU A 278 -6.80 17.97 56.56
CA GLU A 278 -6.68 18.55 55.22
C GLU A 278 -5.22 18.75 54.83
N GLY A 279 -4.87 18.38 53.61
CA GLY A 279 -3.62 18.73 52.95
C GLY A 279 -3.84 19.82 51.90
N PHE A 280 -2.81 20.65 51.67
CA PHE A 280 -2.79 21.65 50.62
C PHE A 280 -1.50 21.52 49.83
N GLY A 281 -1.60 21.60 48.50
CA GLY A 281 -0.43 21.56 47.64
C GLY A 281 -0.75 21.99 46.22
N MET A 282 0.18 21.70 45.31
CA MET A 282 0.11 22.08 43.90
C MET A 282 0.27 20.85 43.01
N ILE A 283 -0.67 20.67 42.09
CA ILE A 283 -0.54 19.72 40.99
C ILE A 283 0.33 20.38 39.93
N GLU A 284 1.63 20.11 39.92
CA GLU A 284 2.54 20.62 38.90
C GLU A 284 2.93 19.55 37.88
N LEU A 285 2.78 19.84 36.60
CA LEU A 285 3.22 18.95 35.53
C LEU A 285 3.56 19.74 34.26
N THR A 286 4.49 19.21 33.47
CA THR A 286 4.85 19.76 32.16
C THR A 286 4.41 18.75 31.12
N LEU A 287 3.37 19.11 30.36
CA LEU A 287 2.90 18.29 29.25
C LEU A 287 3.77 18.54 28.02
N PRO A 288 3.92 17.54 27.13
CA PRO A 288 4.40 17.78 25.78
C PRO A 288 3.61 18.91 25.12
N ASP A 289 4.25 19.67 24.23
CA ASP A 289 3.52 20.62 23.39
C ASP A 289 2.67 19.81 22.41
N TYR A 290 1.35 19.88 22.57
CA TYR A 290 0.45 19.12 21.74
C TYR A 290 0.11 19.91 20.46
N PRO A 291 0.16 19.25 19.29
CA PRO A 291 -0.33 19.79 18.02
C PRO A 291 -1.74 20.39 18.08
N VAL A 292 -2.60 19.74 18.85
CA VAL A 292 -4.02 20.05 19.08
C VAL A 292 -4.25 19.95 20.57
N SER A 293 -5.08 20.84 21.13
CA SER A 293 -5.40 20.76 22.56
C SER A 293 -6.05 19.43 22.92
N VAL A 294 -5.54 18.81 23.99
CA VAL A 294 -5.96 17.50 24.49
C VAL A 294 -6.94 17.65 25.64
N ASP A 295 -7.77 16.63 25.89
CA ASP A 295 -8.62 16.60 27.09
C ASP A 295 -7.76 16.38 28.33
N LEU A 296 -7.73 17.36 29.22
CA LEU A 296 -7.09 17.28 30.52
C LEU A 296 -8.16 17.17 31.59
N THR A 297 -8.13 16.06 32.33
CA THR A 297 -9.09 15.76 33.39
C THR A 297 -8.35 15.59 34.71
N VAL A 298 -8.85 16.24 35.75
CA VAL A 298 -8.38 16.04 37.13
C VAL A 298 -9.51 15.44 37.94
N GLU A 299 -9.25 14.27 38.50
CA GLU A 299 -10.18 13.53 39.35
C GLU A 299 -9.61 13.44 40.76
N ARG A 300 -10.51 13.42 41.74
CA ARG A 300 -10.19 13.08 43.14
C ARG A 300 -10.93 11.80 43.54
N THR A 301 -10.30 11.01 44.41
CA THR A 301 -10.89 9.81 44.99
C THR A 301 -10.64 9.82 46.50
N GLU A 302 -11.70 10.06 47.29
CA GLU A 302 -11.62 9.93 48.76
C GLU A 302 -11.41 8.45 49.14
N THR A 303 -10.90 8.17 50.36
CA THR A 303 -10.61 6.80 50.81
C THR A 303 -11.85 5.90 50.71
N ALA A 304 -11.81 4.93 49.79
CA ALA A 304 -12.92 4.02 49.43
C ALA A 304 -14.14 4.68 48.73
N GLY A 305 -13.98 5.88 48.16
CA GLY A 305 -14.98 6.60 47.38
C GLY A 305 -14.94 6.28 45.87
N ARG A 306 -15.90 6.86 45.13
CA ARG A 306 -15.83 6.90 43.65
C ARG A 306 -14.96 8.07 43.22
N ALA A 307 -14.33 7.96 42.06
CA ALA A 307 -13.63 9.08 41.43
C ALA A 307 -14.64 10.18 41.05
N GLU A 308 -14.33 11.41 41.43
CA GLU A 308 -15.08 12.62 41.09
C GLU A 308 -14.21 13.56 40.26
N THR A 309 -14.72 14.00 39.10
CA THR A 309 -14.05 14.99 38.28
C THR A 309 -14.15 16.37 38.92
N ILE A 310 -13.01 16.97 39.25
CA ILE A 310 -12.93 18.33 39.82
C ILE A 310 -12.54 19.38 38.79
N MET A 311 -11.96 18.97 37.66
CA MET A 311 -11.65 19.85 36.55
C MET A 311 -11.57 19.04 35.24
N GLU A 312 -12.12 19.60 34.16
CA GLU A 312 -11.99 19.06 32.80
C GLU A 312 -11.89 20.22 31.81
N MET A 313 -10.84 20.25 30.98
CA MET A 313 -10.67 21.29 29.96
C MET A 313 -9.80 20.82 28.79
N LYS A 314 -9.85 21.55 27.66
CA LYS A 314 -8.91 21.34 26.55
C LYS A 314 -7.60 22.09 26.88
N HIS A 315 -6.48 21.38 26.87
CA HIS A 315 -5.17 21.94 27.22
C HIS A 315 -4.16 21.83 26.06
N PRO A 316 -3.46 22.92 25.68
CA PRO A 316 -2.56 22.94 24.51
C PRO A 316 -1.19 22.25 24.74
N GLY A 317 -0.91 21.80 25.96
CA GLY A 317 0.40 21.29 26.35
C GLY A 317 1.23 22.31 27.12
N GLY A 318 2.48 21.97 27.45
CA GLY A 318 3.36 22.79 28.29
C GLY A 318 3.02 22.74 29.79
N ARG A 319 3.48 23.74 30.55
CA ARG A 319 3.32 23.78 32.01
C ARG A 319 1.85 23.91 32.41
N PHE A 320 1.42 23.05 33.33
CA PHE A 320 0.16 23.10 34.04
C PHE A 320 0.44 23.10 35.55
N SER A 321 -0.25 23.96 36.27
CA SER A 321 -0.15 24.05 37.72
C SER A 321 -1.49 24.43 38.32
N MET A 322 -2.04 23.59 39.21
CA MET A 322 -3.32 23.82 39.87
C MET A 322 -3.20 23.53 41.38
N PRO A 323 -3.63 24.45 42.26
CA PRO A 323 -3.70 24.17 43.69
C PRO A 323 -4.75 23.10 44.00
N TYR A 324 -4.55 22.37 45.10
CA TYR A 324 -5.55 21.47 45.67
C TYR A 324 -5.65 21.68 47.18
N ARG A 325 -6.85 21.45 47.72
CA ARG A 325 -7.12 21.39 49.15
C ARG A 325 -8.12 20.27 49.39
N GLU A 326 -7.65 19.16 49.91
CA GLU A 326 -8.44 17.93 50.05
C GLU A 326 -8.11 17.24 51.38
N LYS A 327 -8.90 16.24 51.76
CA LYS A 327 -8.63 15.46 52.97
C LYS A 327 -7.35 14.63 52.81
N ILE A 328 -6.61 14.46 53.90
CA ILE A 328 -5.44 13.57 53.96
C ILE A 328 -5.87 12.15 53.55
N GLY A 329 -5.09 11.53 52.66
CA GLY A 329 -5.38 10.21 52.09
C GLY A 329 -6.26 10.22 50.83
N THR A 330 -6.69 11.40 50.36
CA THR A 330 -7.35 11.53 49.04
C THR A 330 -6.33 11.32 47.93
N GLU A 331 -6.69 10.53 46.90
CA GLU A 331 -5.89 10.38 45.68
C GLU A 331 -6.37 11.34 44.60
N ILE A 332 -5.48 12.18 44.09
CA ILE A 332 -5.72 13.07 42.94
C ILE A 332 -5.06 12.44 41.72
N THR A 333 -5.84 12.21 40.68
CA THR A 333 -5.39 11.64 39.41
C THR A 333 -5.56 12.66 38.29
N VAL A 334 -4.48 12.93 37.58
CA VAL A 334 -4.50 13.73 36.35
C VAL A 334 -4.46 12.79 35.16
N LYS A 335 -5.40 12.97 34.23
CA LYS A 335 -5.51 12.21 32.99
C LYS A 335 -5.41 13.11 31.78
N ILE A 336 -4.79 12.58 30.72
CA ILE A 336 -4.87 13.14 29.38
C ILE A 336 -5.65 12.13 28.54
N TYR A 337 -6.75 12.58 27.94
CA TYR A 337 -7.80 11.68 27.44
C TYR A 337 -8.24 10.75 28.59
N ASP A 338 -7.93 9.45 28.51
CA ASP A 338 -8.23 8.46 29.56
C ASP A 338 -6.95 7.88 30.21
N GLU A 339 -5.77 8.36 29.81
CA GLU A 339 -4.48 7.87 30.32
C GLU A 339 -4.02 8.67 31.53
N VAL A 340 -3.67 7.96 32.61
CA VAL A 340 -3.16 8.58 33.84
C VAL A 340 -1.73 9.08 33.62
N VAL A 341 -1.55 10.40 33.71
CA VAL A 341 -0.23 11.05 33.57
C VAL A 341 0.39 11.42 34.91
N LYS A 342 -0.42 11.61 35.96
CA LYS A 342 0.08 11.87 37.32
C LYS A 342 -0.89 11.38 38.37
N LYS A 343 -0.36 10.82 39.46
CA LYS A 343 -1.10 10.53 40.69
C LYS A 343 -0.43 11.20 41.88
N ILE A 344 -1.23 11.76 42.77
CA ILE A 344 -0.78 12.43 43.98
C ILE A 344 -1.65 11.95 45.13
N THR A 345 -1.04 11.45 46.19
CA THR A 345 -1.73 11.21 47.46
C THR A 345 -1.57 12.43 48.34
N VAL A 346 -2.67 12.93 48.88
CA VAL A 346 -2.67 14.10 49.75
C VAL A 346 -2.13 13.71 51.12
N GLU A 347 -1.02 14.33 51.51
CA GLU A 347 -0.33 14.14 52.80
C GLU A 347 -0.68 15.21 53.83
#